data_AF-A0A9K3H1W9-F1
#
_entry.id   AF-A0A9K3H1W9-F1
#
_cell.length_a   1.000
_cell.length_b   1.000
_cell.length_c   1.000
_cell.angle_alpha   90.00
_cell.angle_beta   90.00
_cell.angle_gamma   90.00
#
_symmetry.space_group_name_H-M   'P 1'
#
loop_
_entity.id
_entity.type
_entity.pdbx_description
1 polymer ?
#
loop_
_entity_poly.entity_id
_entity_poly.type
_entity_poly.pdbx_seq_one_letter_code
_entity_poly.pdbx_strand_id
1 'polypeptide(L)' 'MIDCKPIETPMDSVVKLSADSGKELADPTMYRQIVGSLIYLTLTRPDIAFEVGVLSRYMQKPRKPHLDAIRRVLRRLRH' A
#
# COMPACT_ATOMS: atom_id res chain seq x y z
N MET A 1 22.67 -19.68 8.37
CA MET A 1 21.68 -18.67 8.80
C MET A 1 22.00 -17.41 8.04
N ILE A 2 21.17 -17.05 7.07
CA ILE A 2 21.43 -15.93 6.17
C ILE A 2 21.15 -14.66 6.95
N ASP A 3 22.12 -13.74 6.91
CA ASP A 3 22.09 -12.39 7.46
C ASP A 3 20.88 -11.63 6.89
N CYS A 4 19.73 -11.77 7.54
CA CYS A 4 18.52 -11.01 7.20
C CYS A 4 18.69 -9.62 7.81
N LYS A 5 19.21 -8.67 7.01
CA LYS A 5 19.09 -7.24 7.32
C LYS A 5 17.61 -6.94 7.59
N PRO A 6 17.24 -6.51 8.81
CA PRO A 6 15.88 -6.09 9.07
C PRO A 6 15.63 -4.86 8.20
N ILE A 7 14.80 -5.01 7.16
CA ILE A 7 14.31 -3.86 6.42
C ILE A 7 13.55 -3.00 7.43
N GLU A 8 14.06 -1.80 7.68
CA GLU A 8 13.57 -0.90 8.71
C GLU A 8 12.07 -0.59 8.47
N THR A 9 11.25 -1.28 9.27
CA THR A 9 9.85 -1.01 9.65
C THR A 9 8.88 -0.57 8.54
N PRO A 10 8.08 -1.51 7.98
CA PRO A 10 7.03 -1.19 7.01
C PRO A 10 5.74 -0.59 7.60
N MET A 11 5.45 -0.86 8.88
CA MET A 11 4.04 -1.00 9.28
C MET A 11 3.39 0.24 9.90
N ASP A 12 4.15 1.14 10.52
CA ASP A 12 3.54 2.21 11.33
C ASP A 12 2.70 3.19 10.49
N SER A 13 3.06 3.40 9.22
CA SER A 13 2.34 4.32 8.32
C SER A 13 1.05 3.76 7.73
N VAL A 14 1.01 2.44 7.46
CA VAL A 14 -0.17 1.79 6.85
C VAL A 14 -1.20 1.41 7.93
N VAL A 15 -0.74 1.06 9.13
CA VAL A 15 -1.61 0.74 10.28
C VAL A 15 -2.39 1.95 10.79
N LYS A 16 -1.88 3.18 10.59
CA LYS A 16 -2.55 4.43 10.99
C LYS A 16 -3.47 5.02 9.90
N LEU A 17 -3.76 4.30 8.81
CA LEU A 17 -4.70 4.77 7.79
C LEU A 17 -6.13 4.73 8.33
N SER A 18 -6.75 5.90 8.48
CA SER A 18 -8.16 6.03 8.85
C SER A 18 -9.03 6.23 7.61
N ALA A 19 -10.15 5.51 7.58
CA ALA A 19 -11.17 5.60 6.52
C ALA A 19 -11.74 7.02 6.36
N ASP A 20 -11.71 7.83 7.41
CA ASP A 20 -12.28 9.18 7.43
C ASP A 20 -11.24 10.31 7.41
N SER A 21 -9.96 10.00 7.24
CA SER A 21 -8.93 11.03 7.19
C SER A 21 -8.71 11.61 5.79
N GLY A 22 -8.94 12.92 5.66
CA GLY A 22 -8.60 13.71 4.48
C GLY A 22 -9.64 13.70 3.36
N LYS A 23 -9.34 14.40 2.26
CA LYS A 23 -10.24 14.55 1.11
C LYS A 23 -10.23 13.29 0.24
N GLU A 24 -11.42 12.87 -0.19
CA GLU A 24 -11.61 11.85 -1.22
C GLU A 24 -10.88 12.21 -2.51
N LEU A 25 -10.38 11.19 -3.19
CA LEU A 25 -9.80 11.35 -4.50
C LEU A 25 -10.89 11.68 -5.53
N ALA A 26 -10.61 12.66 -6.38
CA ALA A 26 -11.51 13.02 -7.47
C ALA A 26 -11.66 11.90 -8.51
N ASP A 27 -10.58 11.15 -8.76
CA ASP A 27 -10.62 9.95 -9.61
C ASP A 27 -10.12 8.72 -8.83
N PRO A 28 -10.99 7.74 -8.52
CA PRO A 28 -10.60 6.50 -7.87
C PRO A 28 -9.99 5.48 -8.84
N THR A 29 -10.08 5.70 -10.16
CA THR A 29 -9.65 4.75 -11.20
C THR A 29 -8.16 4.46 -11.09
N MET A 30 -7.34 5.51 -11.00
CA MET A 30 -5.89 5.37 -10.83
C MET A 30 -5.53 4.57 -9.57
N TYR A 31 -6.23 4.83 -8.46
CA TYR A 31 -6.00 4.09 -7.20
C TYR A 31 -6.30 2.59 -7.39
N ARG A 32 -7.45 2.27 -7.99
CA ARG A 32 -7.88 0.88 -8.21
C ARG A 32 -6.93 0.13 -9.14
N GLN A 33 -6.46 0.76 -10.20
CA GLN A 33 -5.48 0.16 -11.12
C GLN A 33 -4.17 -0.19 -10.39
N ILE A 34 -3.62 0.74 -9.60
CA ILE A 34 -2.36 0.49 -8.88
C ILE A 34 -2.54 -0.62 -7.84
N VAL A 35 -3.62 -0.59 -7.05
CA VAL A 35 -3.89 -1.64 -6.07
C VAL A 35 -4.09 -2.99 -6.75
N GLY A 36 -4.78 -3.05 -7.90
CA GLY A 36 -4.92 -4.27 -8.69
C GLY A 36 -3.58 -4.86 -9.14
N SER A 37 -2.68 -4.02 -9.67
CA SER A 37 -1.32 -4.45 -10.02
C SER A 37 -0.52 -4.92 -8.80
N LEU A 38 -0.65 -4.24 -7.67
CA LEU A 38 0.02 -4.62 -6.43
C LEU A 38 -0.50 -5.96 -5.89
N ILE A 39 -1.81 -6.23 -5.98
CA ILE A 39 -2.40 -7.53 -5.60
C ILE A 39 -1.79 -8.66 -6.43
N TYR A 40 -1.57 -8.45 -7.73
CA TYR A 40 -0.91 -9.45 -8.56
C TYR A 40 0.55 -9.66 -8.14
N LEU A 41 1.24 -8.57 -7.79
CA LEU A 41 2.65 -8.63 -7.37
C LEU A 41 2.86 -9.36 -6.04
N THR A 42 1.86 -9.42 -5.15
CA THR A 42 1.99 -10.18 -3.88
C THR A 42 2.23 -11.67 -4.10
N LEU A 43 1.87 -12.20 -5.27
CA LEU A 43 2.11 -13.61 -5.64
C LEU A 43 3.60 -13.96 -5.68
N THR A 44 4.46 -13.02 -6.11
CA THR A 44 5.92 -13.21 -6.21
C THR A 44 6.67 -12.47 -5.12
N ARG A 45 6.04 -11.49 -4.46
CA ARG A 45 6.59 -10.67 -3.38
C ARG A 45 5.65 -10.62 -2.18
N PRO A 46 5.65 -11.67 -1.31
CA PRO A 46 4.75 -11.73 -0.16
C PRO A 46 5.09 -10.69 0.91
N ASP A 47 6.26 -10.05 0.86
CA ASP A 47 6.71 -9.01 1.79
C ASP A 47 5.79 -7.78 1.83
N ILE A 48 5.08 -7.49 0.75
CA ILE A 48 4.12 -6.37 0.66
C ILE A 48 2.65 -6.79 0.89
N ALA A 49 2.37 -8.10 1.06
CA ALA A 49 1.01 -8.63 1.00
C ALA A 49 0.08 -8.01 2.06
N PHE A 50 0.60 -7.78 3.27
CA PHE A 50 -0.15 -7.15 4.35
C PHE A 50 -0.60 -5.73 4.00
N GLU A 51 0.32 -4.90 3.49
CA GLU A 51 0.03 -3.50 3.19
C GLU A 51 -0.92 -3.36 2.00
N VAL A 52 -0.74 -4.19 0.98
CA VAL A 52 -1.68 -4.27 -0.15
C VAL A 52 -3.07 -4.69 0.32
N GLY A 53 -3.14 -5.64 1.27
CA GLY A 53 -4.40 -6.07 1.88
C GLY A 53 -5.09 -4.98 2.70
N VAL A 54 -4.35 -4.07 3.33
CA VAL A 54 -4.93 -2.89 4.00
C VAL A 54 -5.41 -1.87 2.97
N LEU A 55 -4.61 -1.60 1.93
CA LEU A 55 -4.93 -0.62 0.89
C LEU A 55 -6.14 -1.03 0.02
N SER A 56 -6.35 -2.32 -0.19
CA SER A 56 -7.50 -2.83 -0.96
C SER A 56 -8.85 -2.53 -0.29
N ARG A 57 -8.88 -2.40 1.04
CA ARG A 57 -10.09 -2.01 1.79
C ARG A 57 -10.62 -0.64 1.40
N TYR A 58 -9.76 0.24 0.89
CA TYR A 58 -10.10 1.63 0.56
C TYR A 58 -10.39 1.87 -0.93
N MET A 59 -10.55 0.81 -1.74
CA MET A 59 -10.79 0.94 -3.20
C MET A 59 -12.12 1.62 -3.57
N GLN A 60 -13.11 1.60 -2.67
CA GLN A 60 -14.41 2.24 -2.92
C GLN A 60 -14.33 3.76 -2.80
N LYS A 61 -13.65 4.25 -1.75
CA LYS A 61 -13.49 5.68 -1.45
C LYS A 61 -12.03 5.98 -1.11
N PRO A 62 -11.13 5.95 -2.11
CA PRO A 62 -9.73 6.25 -1.86
C PRO A 62 -9.56 7.73 -1.48
N ARG A 63 -8.60 8.01 -0.61
CA ARG A 63 -8.28 9.35 -0.10
C ARG A 63 -6.80 9.61 -0.28
N LYS A 64 -6.39 10.88 -0.21
CA LYS A 64 -4.98 11.29 -0.30
C LYS A 64 -4.00 10.47 0.56
N PRO A 65 -4.28 10.18 1.86
CA PRO A 65 -3.37 9.37 2.66
C PRO A 65 -3.23 7.93 2.15
N HIS A 66 -4.29 7.34 1.57
CA HIS A 66 -4.21 6.00 0.97
C HIS A 66 -3.26 5.99 -0.24
N LEU A 67 -3.26 7.06 -1.06
CA LEU A 67 -2.30 7.20 -2.17
C LEU A 67 -0.85 7.38 -1.67
N ASP A 68 -0.64 8.14 -0.60
CA ASP A 68 0.71 8.32 -0.05
C ASP A 68 1.28 6.98 0.44
N ALA A 69 0.44 6.17 1.10
CA ALA A 69 0.81 4.82 1.51
C ALA A 69 1.16 3.92 0.32
N ILE A 70 0.39 3.94 -0.78
CA ILE A 70 0.76 3.23 -2.03
C ILE A 70 2.14 3.68 -2.54
N ARG A 71 2.43 4.98 -2.56
CA ARG A 71 3.73 5.50 -3.02
C ARG A 71 4.89 4.98 -2.18
N ARG A 72 4.69 4.79 -0.86
CA ARG A 72 5.70 4.20 0.03
C ARG A 72 5.93 2.72 -0.27
N VAL A 73 4.86 1.96 -0.53
CA VAL A 73 4.96 0.56 -0.98
C VAL A 73 5.75 0.48 -2.29
N LEU A 74 5.40 1.30 -3.29
CA LEU A 74 6.09 1.35 -4.58
C LEU A 74 7.58 1.71 -4.43
N ARG A 75 7.93 2.59 -3.49
CA ARG A 75 9.33 2.96 -3.25
C ARG A 75 10.16 1.79 -2.74
N ARG A 76 9.58 0.92 -1.90
CA ARG A 76 10.26 -0.28 -1.40
C ARG A 76 10.44 -1.35 -2.46
N LEU A 77 9.51 -1.47 -3.41
CA LEU A 77 9.61 -2.42 -4.52
C LEU A 77 10.76 -2.11 -5.50
N ARG A 78 11.25 -0.86 -5.51
CA ARG A 78 12.33 -0.40 -6.38
C ARG A 78 13.73 -0.80 -5.89
N HIS A 79 13.83 -1.34 -4.68
CA HIS A 79 15.04 -1.92 -4.10
C HIS A 79 14.93 -3.45 -4.06
#